data_AF-A0A858R6Y3-F1
#
_entry.id   AF-A0A858R6Y3-F1
#
_cell.length_a   1.000
_cell.length_b   1.000
_cell.length_c   1.000
_cell.angle_alpha   90.00
_cell.angle_beta   90.00
_cell.angle_gamma   90.00
#
_symmetry.space_group_name_H-M   'P 1'
#
loop_
_entity.id
_entity.type
_entity.pdbx_description
1 polymer ?
#
loop_
_entity_poly.entity_id
_entity_poly.type
_entity_poly.pdbx_seq_one_letter_code
_entity_poly.pdbx_strand_id
1 'polypeptide(L)'
;MSSFDLDAEFVRTMAKLLQDSGLTEMEYSEGERRIRLTRAVPQAPTLAYAPMPAAMPAAAQAPAAATPAAPAGNPAQHPGAVKSPMVGTAYLAPEPGAAPFVKAGDTVKAGQTILIIEAMKVMNPIKAPRSGTVTDLLVKDAQPVEYGEALLVIE
;
A
#
# COMPACT_ATOMS: atom_id res chain seq x y z
N MET A 1 -13.24 -38.05 -2.52
CA MET A 1 -13.02 -36.91 -1.62
C MET A 1 -11.72 -37.20 -0.90
N SER A 2 -10.63 -36.60 -1.37
CA SER A 2 -9.30 -36.83 -0.80
C SER A 2 -9.21 -36.05 0.51
N SER A 3 -8.94 -36.76 1.61
CA SER A 3 -8.65 -36.15 2.91
C SER A 3 -7.37 -35.31 2.77
N PHE A 4 -7.45 -34.05 3.16
CA PHE A 4 -6.30 -33.17 3.28
C PHE A 4 -5.55 -33.52 4.55
N ASP A 5 -4.55 -34.38 4.44
CA ASP A 5 -3.61 -34.63 5.50
C ASP A 5 -2.40 -33.70 5.31
N LEU A 6 -2.07 -32.95 6.35
CA LEU A 6 -0.94 -32.01 6.40
C LEU A 6 0.36 -32.81 6.54
N ASP A 7 0.67 -33.63 5.53
CA ASP A 7 1.83 -34.49 5.52
C ASP A 7 3.08 -33.76 5.00
N ALA A 8 4.24 -34.31 5.34
CA ALA A 8 5.54 -33.77 4.92
C ALA A 8 5.67 -33.66 3.38
N GLU A 9 4.98 -34.51 2.62
CA GLU A 9 4.96 -34.47 1.15
C GLU A 9 4.21 -33.23 0.62
N PHE A 10 3.09 -32.88 1.25
CA PHE A 10 2.30 -31.70 0.90
C PHE A 10 3.08 -30.42 1.16
N VAL A 11 3.70 -30.31 2.34
CA VAL A 11 4.56 -29.15 2.70
C VAL A 11 5.74 -29.01 1.73
N ARG A 12 6.38 -30.12 1.33
CA ARG A 12 7.46 -30.11 0.33
C ARG A 12 6.98 -29.64 -1.03
N THR A 13 5.79 -30.06 -1.45
CA THR A 13 5.19 -29.64 -2.72
C THR A 13 4.88 -28.15 -2.70
N MET A 14 4.30 -27.64 -1.61
CA MET A 14 4.08 -26.21 -1.42
C MET A 14 5.39 -25.40 -1.42
N ALA A 15 6.43 -25.89 -0.75
CA ALA A 15 7.73 -25.24 -0.73
C ALA A 15 8.37 -25.17 -2.13
N LYS A 16 8.22 -26.23 -2.94
CA LYS A 16 8.69 -26.26 -4.32
C LYS A 16 7.91 -25.28 -5.20
N LEU A 17 6.58 -25.24 -5.06
CA LEU A 17 5.74 -24.27 -5.77
C LEU A 17 6.10 -22.83 -5.38
N LEU A 18 6.38 -22.56 -4.11
CA LEU A 18 6.84 -21.25 -3.65
C LEU A 18 8.18 -20.85 -4.31
N GLN A 19 9.09 -21.80 -4.51
CA GLN A 19 10.37 -21.57 -5.20
C GLN A 19 10.20 -21.33 -6.70
N ASP A 20 9.43 -22.18 -7.39
CA ASP A 20 9.21 -22.11 -8.83
C ASP A 20 8.41 -20.85 -9.24
N SER A 21 7.48 -20.41 -8.39
CA SER A 21 6.67 -19.20 -8.60
C SER A 21 7.40 -17.90 -8.25
N GLY A 22 8.57 -17.97 -7.59
CA GLY A 22 9.29 -16.78 -7.13
C GLY A 22 8.58 -16.00 -6.01
N LEU A 23 7.55 -16.58 -5.40
CA LEU A 23 6.79 -15.95 -4.32
C LEU A 23 7.59 -15.94 -3.02
N THR A 24 7.41 -14.90 -2.21
CA THR A 24 8.05 -14.80 -0.88
C THR A 24 7.20 -15.48 0.19
N GLU A 25 5.90 -15.63 -0.04
CA GLU A 25 4.97 -16.26 0.89
C GLU A 25 3.82 -16.95 0.16
N MET A 26 3.32 -18.05 0.73
CA MET A 26 2.13 -18.76 0.26
C MET A 26 1.34 -19.31 1.46
N GLU A 27 0.05 -18.98 1.52
CA GLU A 27 -0.89 -19.49 2.52
C GLU A 27 -1.94 -20.38 1.86
N TYR A 28 -2.25 -21.50 2.50
CA TYR A 28 -3.33 -22.40 2.10
C TYR A 28 -4.23 -22.73 3.31
N SER A 29 -5.54 -22.67 3.11
CA SER A 29 -6.53 -22.97 4.15
C SER A 29 -7.65 -23.87 3.63
N GLU A 30 -7.95 -24.92 4.37
CA GLU A 30 -9.09 -25.81 4.13
C GLU A 30 -9.85 -26.07 5.44
N GLY A 31 -11.11 -25.65 5.49
CA GLY A 31 -11.92 -25.70 6.71
C GLY A 31 -11.26 -24.93 7.87
N GLU A 32 -10.94 -25.61 8.96
CA GLU A 32 -10.28 -25.04 10.14
C GLU A 32 -8.74 -25.11 10.07
N ARG A 33 -8.17 -25.73 9.03
CA ARG A 33 -6.73 -25.96 8.90
C ARG A 33 -6.10 -24.87 8.04
N ARG A 34 -5.06 -24.21 8.55
CA ARG A 34 -4.29 -23.19 7.82
C ARG A 34 -2.80 -23.51 7.88
N ILE A 35 -2.13 -23.44 6.74
CA ILE A 35 -0.68 -23.55 6.62
C ILE A 35 -0.12 -22.34 5.85
N ARG A 36 0.89 -21.70 6.42
CA ARG A 36 1.59 -20.54 5.84
C ARG A 36 3.05 -20.87 5.67
N LEU A 37 3.56 -20.77 4.45
CA LEU A 37 4.97 -20.94 4.11
C LEU A 37 5.54 -19.59 3.73
N THR A 38 6.57 -19.16 4.45
CA THR A 38 7.31 -17.93 4.15
C THR A 38 8.75 -18.29 3.81
N ARG A 39 9.24 -17.75 2.70
CA ARG A 39 10.65 -17.84 2.32
C ARG A 39 11.43 -16.82 3.13
N ALA A 40 12.40 -17.29 3.90
CA ALA A 40 13.36 -16.41 4.54
C ALA A 40 14.21 -15.73 3.46
N VAL A 41 13.93 -14.45 3.20
CA VAL A 41 14.85 -13.58 2.48
C VAL A 41 15.87 -13.08 3.51
N PRO A 42 17.18 -13.26 3.28
CA PRO A 42 18.17 -12.66 4.16
C PRO A 42 18.00 -11.15 4.10
N GLN A 43 17.53 -10.56 5.20
CA GLN A 43 17.53 -9.11 5.37
C GLN A 43 18.99 -8.65 5.32
N ALA A 44 19.33 -7.88 4.29
CA ALA A 44 20.65 -7.24 4.25
C ALA A 44 20.79 -6.36 5.49
N PRO A 45 21.90 -6.48 6.25
CA PRO A 45 22.10 -5.67 7.44
C PRO A 45 22.11 -4.20 7.02
N THR A 46 21.24 -3.42 7.67
CA THR A 46 21.26 -1.96 7.58
C THR A 46 22.60 -1.48 8.13
N LEU A 47 23.44 -0.93 7.26
CA LEU A 47 24.66 -0.24 7.64
C LEU A 47 24.30 0.91 8.58
N ALA A 48 24.62 0.74 9.86
CA ALA A 48 24.56 1.79 10.86
C ALA A 48 25.54 2.90 10.45
N TYR A 49 25.01 4.06 10.09
CA TYR A 49 25.80 5.26 9.82
C TYR A 49 26.45 5.71 11.13
N ALA A 50 27.78 5.70 11.18
CA ALA A 50 28.53 6.25 12.30
C ALA A 50 28.35 7.79 12.34
N PRO A 51 28.10 8.41 13.51
CA PRO A 51 28.05 9.86 13.60
C PRO A 51 29.48 10.42 13.47
N MET A 52 29.75 11.12 12.37
CA MET A 52 30.97 11.92 12.24
C MET A 52 30.88 13.17 13.13
N PRO A 53 31.99 13.59 13.78
CA PRO A 53 31.98 14.63 14.78
C PRO A 53 31.76 16.02 14.19
N ALA A 54 31.07 16.85 14.97
CA ALA A 54 30.75 18.24 14.72
C ALA A 54 32.01 19.09 14.47
N ALA A 55 31.97 19.89 13.40
CA ALA A 55 32.86 21.03 13.21
C ALA A 55 32.14 22.32 13.64
N MET A 56 32.90 23.17 14.34
CA MET A 56 32.55 24.44 14.97
C MET A 56 31.89 25.50 14.05
N PRO A 57 31.25 26.53 14.62
CA PRO A 57 30.47 27.52 13.90
C PRO A 57 31.32 28.68 13.38
N ALA A 58 30.98 29.18 12.19
CA ALA A 58 31.39 30.50 11.71
C ALA A 58 30.19 31.22 11.09
N ALA A 59 30.05 32.49 11.46
CA ALA A 59 28.87 33.34 11.31
C ALA A 59 28.63 33.89 9.88
N ALA A 60 27.37 34.14 9.52
CA ALA A 60 26.82 35.44 9.05
C ALA A 60 25.38 35.27 8.50
N GLN A 61 24.62 36.38 8.49
CA GLN A 61 23.16 36.49 8.46
C GLN A 61 22.48 36.33 7.07
N ALA A 62 21.26 35.76 7.08
CA ALA A 62 20.01 36.00 6.31
C ALA A 62 20.00 36.43 4.80
N PRO A 63 18.93 36.19 4.00
CA PRO A 63 17.59 35.67 4.32
C PRO A 63 17.08 34.50 3.43
N ALA A 64 16.04 33.82 3.94
CA ALA A 64 15.03 33.01 3.24
C ALA A 64 15.41 32.37 1.89
N ALA A 65 15.76 31.09 1.93
CA ALA A 65 15.60 30.18 0.80
C ALA A 65 14.84 28.95 1.29
N ALA A 66 13.84 28.56 0.50
CA ALA A 66 12.91 27.48 0.72
C ALA A 66 13.58 26.25 1.35
N THR A 67 12.92 25.71 2.37
CA THR A 67 13.13 24.34 2.84
C THR A 67 13.25 23.45 1.60
N PRO A 68 14.38 22.75 1.40
CA PRO A 68 14.45 21.76 0.33
C PRO A 68 13.31 20.77 0.58
N ALA A 69 12.37 20.70 -0.37
CA ALA A 69 11.42 19.61 -0.41
C ALA A 69 12.24 18.33 -0.27
N ALA A 70 12.00 17.60 0.82
CA ALA A 70 12.58 16.29 1.02
C ALA A 70 12.40 15.50 -0.28
N PRO A 71 13.39 14.69 -0.70
CA PRO A 71 13.28 13.93 -1.94
C PRO A 71 11.95 13.20 -1.87
N ALA A 72 11.09 13.45 -2.87
CA ALA A 72 9.73 12.94 -2.90
C ALA A 72 9.79 11.44 -2.64
N GLY A 73 9.53 11.06 -1.39
CA GLY A 73 9.46 9.67 -0.99
C GLY A 73 8.38 9.03 -1.82
N ASN A 74 8.48 7.72 -2.03
CA ASN A 74 7.44 6.98 -2.75
C ASN A 74 6.06 7.41 -2.19
N PRO A 75 5.16 8.01 -3.00
CA PRO A 75 3.88 8.51 -2.52
C PRO A 75 3.04 7.44 -1.82
N ALA A 76 3.25 6.17 -2.17
CA ALA A 76 2.61 5.02 -1.54
C ALA A 76 3.03 4.81 -0.06
N GLN A 77 4.15 5.39 0.37
CA GLN A 77 4.65 5.35 1.74
C GLN A 77 4.35 6.64 2.52
N HIS A 78 3.60 7.58 1.92
CA HIS A 78 3.26 8.84 2.58
C HIS A 78 2.44 8.58 3.87
N PRO A 79 2.70 9.30 4.98
CA PRO A 79 1.90 9.16 6.20
C PRO A 79 0.42 9.49 6.01
N GLY A 80 0.09 10.30 4.99
CA GLY A 80 -1.27 10.60 4.56
C GLY A 80 -1.85 9.65 3.50
N ALA A 81 -1.15 8.56 3.15
CA ALA A 81 -1.63 7.60 2.16
C ALA A 81 -2.86 6.85 2.68
N VAL A 82 -3.97 6.94 1.95
CA VAL A 82 -5.17 6.15 2.18
C VAL A 82 -5.00 4.82 1.47
N LYS A 83 -5.05 3.73 2.24
CA LYS A 83 -4.81 2.38 1.74
C LYS A 83 -6.12 1.64 1.50
N SER A 84 -6.09 0.68 0.58
CA SER A 84 -7.22 -0.19 0.30
C SER A 84 -7.50 -1.12 1.49
N PRO A 85 -8.75 -1.20 1.97
CA PRO A 85 -9.14 -2.13 3.01
C PRO A 85 -9.49 -3.53 2.47
N MET A 86 -9.48 -3.74 1.16
CA MET A 86 -9.91 -4.98 0.51
C MET A 86 -9.22 -5.20 -0.84
N VAL A 87 -9.34 -6.40 -1.38
CA VAL A 87 -8.92 -6.70 -2.77
C VAL A 87 -10.12 -6.45 -3.69
N GLY A 88 -9.90 -5.83 -4.85
CA GLY A 88 -10.98 -5.57 -5.81
C GLY A 88 -10.53 -4.70 -6.97
N THR A 89 -11.49 -4.07 -7.64
CA THR A 89 -11.23 -3.11 -8.73
C THR A 89 -11.59 -1.70 -8.27
N ALA A 90 -10.64 -0.78 -8.31
CA ALA A 90 -10.87 0.62 -7.96
C ALA A 90 -11.54 1.38 -9.12
N TYR A 91 -12.57 2.15 -8.80
CA TYR A 91 -13.21 3.09 -9.72
C TYR A 91 -13.22 4.49 -9.13
N LEU A 92 -12.82 5.46 -9.93
CA LEU A 92 -12.68 6.85 -9.50
C LEU A 92 -14.02 7.60 -9.54
N ALA A 93 -15.00 7.07 -10.27
CA ALA A 93 -16.34 7.64 -10.46
C ALA A 93 -17.42 6.68 -9.93
N PRO A 94 -18.62 7.18 -9.59
CA PRO A 94 -19.73 6.32 -9.13
C PRO A 94 -20.26 5.39 -10.23
N GLU A 95 -20.15 5.82 -11.50
CA GLU A 95 -20.69 5.15 -12.67
C GLU A 95 -19.80 5.46 -13.89
N PRO A 96 -19.78 4.60 -14.92
CA PRO A 96 -19.05 4.88 -16.16
C PRO A 96 -19.49 6.19 -16.81
N GLY A 97 -18.54 7.08 -17.10
CA GLY A 97 -18.79 8.39 -17.72
C GLY A 97 -19.23 9.50 -16.77
N ALA A 98 -19.42 9.21 -15.48
CA ALA A 98 -19.63 10.24 -14.47
C ALA A 98 -18.30 10.92 -14.07
N ALA A 99 -18.40 12.08 -13.41
CA ALA A 99 -17.24 12.76 -12.85
C ALA A 99 -16.62 11.92 -11.71
N PRO A 100 -15.28 11.96 -11.54
CA PRO A 100 -14.65 11.29 -10.41
C PRO A 100 -15.10 11.90 -9.09
N PHE A 101 -15.14 11.10 -8.03
CA PHE A 101 -15.47 11.57 -6.68
C PHE A 101 -14.53 12.68 -6.20
N VAL A 102 -13.25 12.56 -6.53
CA VAL A 102 -12.18 13.51 -6.20
C VAL A 102 -11.13 13.56 -7.31
N LYS A 103 -10.42 14.68 -7.42
CA LYS A 103 -9.17 14.82 -8.20
C LYS A 103 -8.06 15.39 -7.33
N ALA A 104 -6.82 15.26 -7.78
CA ALA A 104 -5.70 15.96 -7.15
C ALA A 104 -5.98 17.48 -7.08
N GLY A 105 -5.70 18.07 -5.93
CA GLY A 105 -6.01 19.45 -5.57
C GLY A 105 -7.36 19.65 -4.86
N ASP A 106 -8.25 18.66 -4.85
CA ASP A 106 -9.55 18.82 -4.18
C ASP A 106 -9.45 18.69 -2.65
N THR A 107 -10.22 19.50 -1.95
CA THR A 107 -10.40 19.38 -0.50
C THR A 107 -11.51 18.38 -0.18
N VAL A 108 -11.24 17.45 0.74
CA VAL A 108 -12.16 16.42 1.20
C VAL A 108 -12.42 16.54 2.70
N LYS A 109 -13.58 16.07 3.15
CA LYS A 109 -13.94 15.96 4.57
C LYS A 109 -13.82 14.51 5.05
N ALA A 110 -13.50 14.31 6.33
CA ALA A 110 -13.58 12.99 6.95
C ALA A 110 -14.96 12.37 6.71
N GLY A 111 -14.99 11.11 6.26
CA GLY A 111 -16.21 10.38 5.90
C GLY A 111 -16.72 10.61 4.47
N GLN A 112 -16.17 11.56 3.71
CA GLN A 112 -16.52 11.77 2.30
C GLN A 112 -16.06 10.60 1.45
N THR A 113 -16.88 10.15 0.49
CA THR A 113 -16.50 9.11 -0.48
C THR A 113 -15.44 9.66 -1.43
N ILE A 114 -14.33 8.94 -1.57
CA ILE A 114 -13.18 9.33 -2.41
C ILE A 114 -13.02 8.44 -3.64
N LEU A 115 -13.46 7.18 -3.57
CA LEU A 115 -13.55 6.23 -4.68
C LEU A 115 -14.40 5.03 -4.25
N ILE A 116 -14.68 4.11 -5.16
CA ILE A 116 -15.31 2.82 -4.85
C ILE A 116 -14.38 1.67 -5.20
N ILE A 117 -14.46 0.58 -4.45
CA ILE A 117 -13.81 -0.68 -4.79
C ILE A 117 -14.88 -1.73 -5.04
N GLU A 118 -14.89 -2.28 -6.26
CA GLU A 118 -15.73 -3.42 -6.59
C GLU A 118 -15.07 -4.71 -6.09
N ALA A 119 -15.77 -5.43 -5.21
CA ALA A 119 -15.39 -6.77 -4.80
C ALA A 119 -16.62 -7.68 -4.91
N MET A 120 -16.52 -8.77 -5.66
CA MET A 120 -17.60 -9.74 -5.87
C MET A 120 -18.93 -9.09 -6.34
N LYS A 121 -18.87 -8.14 -7.30
CA LYS A 121 -20.01 -7.36 -7.81
C LYS A 121 -20.67 -6.41 -6.80
N VAL A 122 -20.02 -6.16 -5.66
CA VAL A 122 -20.47 -5.18 -4.66
C VAL A 122 -19.58 -3.95 -4.75
N MET A 123 -20.20 -2.78 -4.95
CA MET A 123 -19.52 -1.48 -4.99
C MET A 123 -19.35 -0.95 -3.57
N ASN A 124 -18.13 -1.05 -3.03
CA ASN A 124 -17.82 -0.63 -1.66
C ASN A 124 -17.25 0.80 -1.65
N PRO A 125 -17.96 1.80 -1.09
CA PRO A 125 -17.44 3.16 -1.02
C PRO A 125 -16.29 3.27 -0.04
N ILE A 126 -15.17 3.82 -0.51
CA ILE A 126 -14.03 4.15 0.33
C ILE A 126 -14.19 5.59 0.81
N LYS A 127 -14.12 5.77 2.13
CA LYS A 127 -14.30 7.07 2.78
C LYS A 127 -12.96 7.66 3.18
N ALA A 128 -12.84 8.98 3.09
CA ALA A 128 -11.69 9.71 3.59
C ALA A 128 -11.57 9.51 5.12
N PRO A 129 -10.44 9.01 5.64
CA PRO A 129 -10.25 8.82 7.08
C PRO A 129 -10.09 10.15 7.84
N ARG A 130 -9.72 11.22 7.12
CA ARG A 130 -9.50 12.55 7.66
C ARG A 130 -9.89 13.63 6.65
N SER A 131 -10.12 14.84 7.12
CA SER A 131 -10.26 16.02 6.26
C SER A 131 -8.88 16.49 5.79
N GLY A 132 -8.79 17.03 4.59
CA GLY A 132 -7.53 17.49 4.01
C GLY A 132 -7.62 17.73 2.51
N THR A 133 -6.49 17.88 1.85
CA THR A 133 -6.38 18.04 0.39
C THR A 133 -5.82 16.79 -0.25
N VAL A 134 -6.44 16.34 -1.35
CA VAL A 134 -5.92 15.22 -2.15
C VAL A 134 -4.72 15.70 -2.94
N THR A 135 -3.52 15.18 -2.68
CA THR A 135 -2.31 15.62 -3.40
C THR A 135 -2.01 14.73 -4.59
N ASP A 136 -2.23 13.42 -4.44
CA ASP A 136 -1.90 12.40 -5.43
C ASP A 136 -2.98 11.34 -5.51
N LEU A 137 -3.35 10.97 -6.73
CA LEU A 137 -4.10 9.75 -7.03
C LEU A 137 -3.10 8.68 -7.49
N LEU A 138 -3.00 7.60 -6.73
CA LEU A 138 -2.02 6.53 -6.97
C LEU A 138 -2.61 5.35 -7.75
N VAL A 139 -3.93 5.33 -7.91
CA VAL A 139 -4.67 4.33 -8.68
C VAL A 139 -5.40 4.98 -9.86
N LYS A 140 -5.54 4.19 -10.92
CA LYS A 140 -6.30 4.54 -12.13
C LYS A 140 -7.72 3.99 -12.06
N ASP A 141 -8.59 4.55 -12.89
CA ASP A 141 -9.93 4.01 -13.05
C ASP A 141 -9.90 2.58 -13.62
N ALA A 142 -10.77 1.73 -13.09
CA ALA A 142 -10.86 0.30 -13.40
C ALA A 142 -9.56 -0.50 -13.13
N GLN A 143 -8.72 -0.04 -12.21
CA GLN A 143 -7.48 -0.73 -11.85
C GLN A 143 -7.71 -1.79 -10.76
N PRO A 144 -7.19 -3.02 -10.90
CA PRO A 144 -7.14 -3.98 -9.80
C PRO A 144 -6.26 -3.46 -8.66
N VAL A 145 -6.73 -3.60 -7.43
CA VAL A 145 -6.03 -3.17 -6.21
C VAL A 145 -6.00 -4.28 -5.17
N GLU A 146 -4.90 -4.36 -4.42
CA GLU A 146 -4.71 -5.32 -3.35
C GLU A 146 -4.99 -4.71 -1.96
N TYR A 147 -5.14 -5.58 -0.95
CA TYR A 147 -5.24 -5.13 0.43
C TYR A 147 -3.98 -4.36 0.85
N GLY A 148 -4.16 -3.18 1.43
CA GLY A 148 -3.06 -2.34 1.89
C GLY A 148 -2.36 -1.53 0.78
N GLU A 149 -2.76 -1.70 -0.48
CA GLU A 149 -2.26 -0.89 -1.59
C GLU A 149 -2.67 0.58 -1.40
N ALA A 150 -1.75 1.50 -1.65
CA ALA A 150 -2.01 2.92 -1.50
C ALA A 150 -2.88 3.42 -2.67
N LEU A 151 -4.02 4.04 -2.34
CA LEU A 151 -5.01 4.50 -3.32
C LEU A 151 -4.78 5.95 -3.72
N LEU A 152 -4.61 6.81 -2.72
CA LEU A 152 -4.39 8.24 -2.87
C LEU A 152 -3.75 8.81 -1.61
N VAL A 153 -3.28 10.05 -1.68
CA VAL A 153 -2.70 10.78 -0.54
C VAL A 153 -3.59 11.95 -0.16
N ILE A 154 -3.92 12.06 1.14
CA ILE A 154 -4.61 13.21 1.72
C ILE A 154 -3.65 13.90 2.68
N GLU A 155 -3.44 15.20 2.52
CA GLU A 155 -2.66 16.07 3.41
C GLU A 155 -3.53 16.96 4.30
#